data_AF-A0A534J2G0-F1
#
_entry.id   AF-A0A534J2G0-F1
#
_cell.length_a   1.000
_cell.length_b   1.000
_cell.length_c   1.000
_cell.angle_alpha   90.00
_cell.angle_beta   90.00
_cell.angle_gamma   90.00
#
_symmetry.space_group_name_H-M   'P 1'
#
loop_
_entity.id
_entity.type
_entity.pdbx_description
1 polymer ?
#
loop_
_entity_poly.entity_id
_entity_poly.type
_entity_poly.pdbx_seq_one_letter_code
_entity_poly.pdbx_strand_id
1 'polypeptide(L)' 'MKAAIDPINGACHCGGVRFTARLTDGLRSARRCTCSYCRMRGAIA' A
#
# COMPACT_ATOMS: atom_id res chain seq x y z
N MET A 1 -15.48 13.21 -8.13
CA MET A 1 -14.26 13.96 -7.75
C MET A 1 -13.48 13.14 -6.73
N LYS A 2 -12.49 12.32 -7.15
CA LYS A 2 -11.61 11.63 -6.19
C LYS A 2 -10.56 12.64 -5.71
N ALA A 3 -10.44 12.80 -4.39
CA ALA A 3 -9.42 13.66 -3.80
C ALA A 3 -8.04 13.22 -4.34
N ALA A 4 -7.39 14.09 -5.10
CA ALA A 4 -6.02 13.89 -5.54
C ALA A 4 -5.14 13.97 -4.29
N ILE A 5 -4.84 12.81 -3.73
CA ILE A 5 -3.84 12.66 -2.70
C ILE A 5 -2.46 12.77 -3.33
N ASP A 6 -1.60 13.52 -2.66
CA ASP A 6 -0.21 13.67 -3.06
C ASP A 6 0.49 12.31 -3.14
N PRO A 7 1.46 12.15 -4.06
CA PRO A 7 2.26 10.94 -4.13
C PRO A 7 2.95 10.68 -2.79
N ILE A 8 2.84 9.45 -2.29
CA ILE A 8 3.46 9.04 -1.04
C ILE A 8 4.76 8.28 -1.34
N ASN A 9 5.78 8.51 -0.52
CA ASN A 9 7.04 7.78 -0.60
C ASN A 9 7.04 6.60 0.36
N GLY A 10 7.55 5.47 -0.11
CA GLY A 10 7.71 4.24 0.67
C GLY A 10 9.12 3.66 0.49
N ALA A 11 9.58 2.93 1.49
CA ALA A 11 10.86 2.23 1.44
C ALA A 11 10.80 0.94 2.26
N CYS A 12 11.63 -0.03 1.89
CA CYS A 12 11.88 -1.20 2.72
C CYS A 12 12.80 -0.84 3.89
N HIS A 13 12.73 -1.61 4.98
CA HIS A 13 13.55 -1.38 6.18
C HIS A 13 15.06 -1.41 5.92
N CYS A 14 15.52 -2.12 4.88
CA CYS A 14 16.92 -2.17 4.47
C CYS A 14 17.37 -0.93 3.67
N GLY A 15 16.45 -0.05 3.26
CA GLY A 15 16.74 1.16 2.47
C GLY A 15 17.09 0.91 1.00
N GLY A 16 17.36 -0.34 0.61
CA GLY A 16 17.70 -0.73 -0.76
C GLY A 16 16.53 -0.70 -1.74
N VAL A 17 15.30 -0.70 -1.24
CA VAL A 17 14.08 -0.55 -2.06
C VAL A 17 13.36 0.71 -1.64
N ARG A 18 13.08 1.59 -2.61
CA ARG A 18 12.38 2.86 -2.45
C ARG A 18 11.42 3.03 -3.61
N PHE A 19 10.23 3.57 -3.34
CA PHE A 19 9.21 3.78 -4.36
C PHE A 19 8.33 4.97 -4.01
N THR A 20 7.67 5.51 -5.03
CA THR A 20 6.64 6.56 -4.89
C THR A 20 5.34 6.02 -5.45
N ALA A 21 4.26 6.11 -4.68
CA ALA A 21 2.95 5.59 -5.05
C ALA A 21 1.90 6.72 -5.10
N ARG A 22 1.04 6.68 -6.12
CA ARG A 22 -0.20 7.45 -6.15
C ARG A 22 -1.35 6.49 -5.88
N LEU A 23 -2.08 6.69 -4.78
CA LEU A 23 -3.23 5.85 -4.48
C LEU A 23 -4.47 6.45 -5.15
N THR A 24 -5.30 5.62 -5.76
CA THR A 24 -6.48 6.08 -6.51
C THR A 24 -7.66 6.44 -5.61
N ASP A 25 -7.67 6.02 -4.34
CA ASP A 25 -8.72 6.34 -3.36
C ASP A 25 -8.18 6.69 -1.96
N GLY A 26 -6.88 6.96 -1.87
CA GLY A 26 -6.18 7.06 -0.60
C GLY A 26 -6.29 5.80 0.21
N LEU A 27 -6.34 5.96 1.53
CA LEU A 27 -6.45 4.84 2.45
C LEU A 27 -7.91 4.40 2.69
N ARG A 28 -8.90 5.02 2.02
CA ARG A 28 -10.33 4.69 2.22
C ARG A 28 -10.65 3.24 1.88
N SER A 29 -9.95 2.66 0.91
CA SER A 29 -10.11 1.26 0.50
C SER A 29 -9.14 0.29 1.18
N ALA A 30 -8.27 0.78 2.08
CA ALA A 30 -7.28 -0.05 2.77
C ALA A 30 -7.98 -1.10 3.63
N ARG A 31 -7.70 -2.37 3.35
CA ARG A 31 -8.35 -3.52 3.99
C ARG A 31 -7.43 -4.73 4.01
N ARG A 32 -7.63 -5.64 4.96
CA ARG A 32 -6.92 -6.92 5.01
C ARG A 32 -7.71 -8.02 4.31
N CYS A 33 -7.18 -8.52 3.20
CA CYS A 33 -7.71 -9.73 2.57
C CYS A 33 -7.43 -10.95 3.46
N THR A 34 -8.41 -11.84 3.59
CA THR A 34 -8.36 -13.03 4.47
C THR A 34 -8.18 -14.35 3.71
N CYS A 35 -7.93 -14.31 2.39
CA CYS A 35 -7.61 -15.53 1.64
C CYS A 35 -6.33 -16.18 2.18
N SER A 36 -6.18 -17.49 1.98
CA SER A 36 -5.04 -18.27 2.50
C SER A 36 -3.69 -17.62 2.14
N TYR A 37 -3.53 -17.18 0.90
CA TYR A 37 -2.32 -16.53 0.42
C TYR A 37 -1.99 -15.22 1.15
N CYS A 38 -2.96 -14.28 1.21
CA CYS A 38 -2.76 -13.00 1.87
C CYS A 38 -2.58 -13.15 3.38
N ARG A 39 -3.22 -14.14 3.99
CA ARG A 39 -3.07 -14.42 5.42
C ARG A 39 -1.66 -14.90 5.76
N MET A 40 -1.06 -15.74 4.91
CA MET A 40 0.34 -16.19 5.10
C MET A 40 1.36 -15.05 4.94
N ARG A 41 1.09 -14.07 4.06
CA ARG A 41 2.01 -12.95 3.78
C ARG A 41 2.09 -11.91 4.89
N GLY A 42 1.06 -11.78 5.75
CA GLY A 42 1.06 -10.91 6.94
C GLY A 42 0.89 -9.40 6.67
N ALA A 43 1.27 -8.92 5.48
CA ALA A 43 0.97 -7.58 4.98
C ALA A 43 0.17 -7.67 3.66
N ILE A 44 -0.70 -6.69 3.43
CA ILE A 44 -1.43 -6.55 2.16
C ILE A 44 -0.46 -5.97 1.13
N ALA A 45 -0.39 -6.60 -0.04
CA ALA A 45 0.14 -6.01 -1.26
C ALA A 45 -1.00 -5.31 -2.02
#